data_AF-A0A7L4HQH7-F1
#
_entry.id   AF-A0A7L4HQH7-F1
#
_cell.length_a   1.000
_cell.length_b   1.000
_cell.length_c   1.000
_cell.angle_alpha   90.00
_cell.angle_beta   90.00
_cell.angle_gamma   90.00
#
_symmetry.space_group_name_H-M   'P 1'
#
loop_
_entity.id
_entity.type
_entity.pdbx_description
1 polymer ?
#
loop_
_entity_poly.entity_id
_entity_poly.type
_entity_poly.pdbx_seq_one_letter_code
_entity_poly.pdbx_strand_id
1 'polypeptide(L)'
;ALDPCSAYISLNEPWRNTDHQINGSHGQPTCDSQINGEWYRFTGMAGDAMPTFCIPENHCGTHAPIWLNGSHPRESDGIVPRQACASFNGNCCLWNTTIDVKACPGGYYVYHLTKPSVCFHAYCGHFYDICDVVDCQGSCLDTSDCTCSLGTTLGPDGQTCLDENECEQNNGGCSEFCVNLKNSYRCECGIGRTLGSDGKTCEEIEGCHNNNGGCSHTCIEVEDTYQCECPRGLVLSEDNHTCQVPVLCKSSSIEVNIPKDLVGGLDLSLINNSCKGVSNGTHVNIHFSLKSCGTVVDVINDKIIATNLVTGLPKQTPGSNGDIIVRTSKLLIPVTCEFPRRYTISEGYVPNLKNSPLEIMSRNQGIFPFTLEIFKDKDFDEPYRGALPTLKLRDSLYFGIEPLVHVNGLETLVESCFATPTSKIDEILKYYLIQDGCVSDDSVKQYTSKDHLAKHFQVPVFKFVGKDNKEVFLHCRILVCGALDESSRCAQGCRRRVRRFAATDEEEEESGHVANHILTGGPIRIDFDD
;
A
#
# COMPACT_ATOMS: atom_id res chain seq x y z
N ALA A 1 3.87 -27.16 -19.07
CA ALA A 1 4.27 -25.97 -19.85
C ALA A 1 5.42 -26.34 -20.79
N LEU A 2 5.83 -25.47 -21.71
CA LEU A 2 7.20 -25.53 -22.24
C LEU A 2 8.18 -25.09 -21.14
N ASP A 3 9.44 -25.49 -21.24
CA ASP A 3 10.51 -24.89 -20.43
C ASP A 3 10.81 -23.49 -20.98
N PRO A 4 10.80 -22.41 -20.17
CA PRO A 4 11.13 -21.08 -20.64
C PRO A 4 12.57 -20.97 -21.18
N CYS A 5 13.50 -21.85 -20.80
CA CYS A 5 14.83 -21.94 -21.42
C CYS A 5 14.77 -22.39 -22.90
N SER A 6 13.68 -23.02 -23.34
CA SER A 6 13.46 -23.43 -24.73
C SER A 6 12.53 -22.49 -25.51
N ALA A 7 11.90 -21.52 -24.85
CA ALA A 7 10.91 -20.63 -25.45
C ALA A 7 10.90 -19.27 -24.73
N TYR A 8 11.64 -18.31 -25.30
CA TYR A 8 11.76 -16.93 -24.82
C TYR A 8 11.82 -15.93 -25.97
N ILE A 9 11.55 -14.66 -25.67
CA ILE A 9 11.69 -13.52 -26.58
C ILE A 9 13.06 -12.85 -26.35
N SER A 10 13.86 -12.70 -27.41
CA SER A 10 15.13 -11.99 -27.33
C SER A 10 14.93 -10.48 -27.22
N LEU A 11 15.48 -9.89 -26.15
CA LEU A 11 15.77 -8.47 -26.03
C LEU A 11 17.19 -8.26 -26.55
N ASN A 12 17.35 -7.40 -27.56
CA ASN A 12 18.64 -7.18 -28.24
C ASN A 12 18.87 -5.74 -28.71
N GLU A 13 17.98 -4.83 -28.35
CA GLU A 13 18.03 -3.44 -28.75
C GLU A 13 19.22 -2.73 -28.05
N PRO A 14 20.17 -2.12 -28.78
CA PRO A 14 21.42 -1.62 -28.19
C PRO A 14 21.24 -0.55 -27.11
N TRP A 15 20.12 0.16 -27.14
CA TRP A 15 19.81 1.19 -26.16
C TRP A 15 19.55 0.62 -24.77
N ARG A 16 19.26 -0.67 -24.61
CA ARG A 16 19.04 -1.33 -23.30
C ARG A 16 20.31 -1.48 -22.47
N ASN A 17 21.46 -1.36 -23.09
CA ASN A 17 22.73 -1.61 -22.42
C ASN A 17 22.98 -0.55 -21.33
N THR A 18 23.56 -0.96 -20.19
CA THR A 18 23.99 -0.05 -19.12
C THR A 18 24.77 1.15 -19.62
N ASP A 19 25.59 0.98 -20.65
CA ASP A 19 26.53 1.99 -21.11
C ASP A 19 25.86 3.03 -22.03
N HIS A 20 24.58 2.83 -22.37
CA HIS A 20 23.82 3.70 -23.26
C HIS A 20 23.10 4.83 -22.50
N GLN A 21 23.79 5.97 -22.38
CA GLN A 21 23.28 7.19 -21.73
C GLN A 21 22.44 8.09 -22.65
N ILE A 22 21.29 8.58 -22.16
CA ILE A 22 20.47 9.59 -22.84
C ILE A 22 20.89 11.02 -22.48
N ASN A 23 21.82 11.59 -23.25
CA ASN A 23 22.17 13.00 -23.12
C ASN A 23 20.99 13.92 -23.49
N GLY A 24 20.59 14.79 -22.55
CA GLY A 24 19.33 15.57 -22.52
C GLY A 24 19.14 16.66 -23.57
N SER A 25 19.75 16.53 -24.74
CA SER A 25 19.56 17.39 -25.91
C SER A 25 19.07 16.66 -27.16
N HIS A 26 19.28 15.33 -27.28
CA HIS A 26 18.99 14.60 -28.52
C HIS A 26 18.38 13.18 -28.36
N GLY A 27 18.32 12.61 -27.16
CA GLY A 27 17.62 11.33 -26.92
C GLY A 27 16.15 11.53 -26.54
N GLN A 28 15.22 10.93 -27.28
CA GLN A 28 13.87 10.66 -26.75
C GLN A 28 13.95 9.35 -25.93
N PRO A 29 13.51 9.33 -24.65
CA PRO A 29 13.61 8.13 -23.83
C PRO A 29 12.76 6.99 -24.39
N THR A 30 13.30 5.79 -24.36
CA THR A 30 12.54 4.55 -24.60
C THR A 30 11.78 4.14 -23.35
N CYS A 31 10.75 3.30 -23.50
CA CYS A 31 10.05 2.69 -22.38
C CYS A 31 9.48 1.33 -22.79
N ASP A 32 9.47 0.37 -21.88
CA ASP A 32 9.12 -1.03 -22.16
C ASP A 32 7.60 -1.30 -22.20
N SER A 33 6.89 -0.41 -22.89
CA SER A 33 5.44 -0.49 -23.08
C SER A 33 4.94 -1.74 -23.82
N GLN A 34 5.83 -2.44 -24.53
CA GLN A 34 5.59 -3.67 -25.27
C GLN A 34 5.80 -4.95 -24.45
N ILE A 35 6.44 -4.87 -23.28
CA ILE A 35 6.56 -6.01 -22.35
C ILE A 35 5.17 -6.37 -21.81
N ASN A 36 4.85 -7.66 -21.75
CA ASN A 36 3.47 -8.14 -21.56
C ASN A 36 3.29 -9.36 -20.63
N GLY A 37 4.28 -9.73 -19.80
CA GLY A 37 4.20 -10.94 -18.96
C GLY A 37 4.51 -12.22 -19.74
N GLU A 38 5.63 -12.21 -20.47
CA GLU A 38 6.19 -13.34 -21.21
C GLU A 38 7.62 -13.62 -20.71
N TRP A 39 8.26 -14.69 -21.19
CA TRP A 39 9.66 -14.97 -20.89
C TRP A 39 10.60 -14.28 -21.88
N TYR A 40 11.59 -13.56 -21.35
CA TYR A 40 12.55 -12.76 -22.11
C TYR A 40 14.00 -13.18 -21.80
N ARG A 41 14.91 -12.92 -22.75
CA ARG A 41 16.36 -13.10 -22.59
C ARG A 41 17.11 -11.90 -23.17
N PHE A 42 18.08 -11.36 -22.43
CA PHE A 42 19.03 -10.36 -22.95
C PHE A 42 20.07 -11.02 -23.86
N THR A 43 20.31 -10.43 -25.03
CA THR A 43 21.17 -10.98 -26.08
C THR A 43 21.83 -9.88 -26.93
N GLY A 44 23.03 -10.15 -27.44
CA GLY A 44 23.69 -9.24 -28.38
C GLY A 44 24.01 -7.89 -27.74
N MET A 45 23.83 -6.79 -28.48
CA MET A 45 24.21 -5.45 -27.99
C MET A 45 23.44 -4.95 -26.76
N ALA A 46 22.35 -5.62 -26.36
CA ALA A 46 21.66 -5.29 -25.10
C ALA A 46 22.48 -5.72 -23.85
N GLY A 47 23.44 -6.63 -23.97
CA GLY A 47 24.06 -7.34 -22.85
C GLY A 47 23.53 -8.77 -22.74
N ASP A 48 24.07 -9.55 -21.79
CA ASP A 48 23.81 -10.99 -21.64
C ASP A 48 22.90 -11.34 -20.45
N ALA A 49 22.78 -10.43 -19.48
CA ALA A 49 21.93 -10.54 -18.30
C ALA A 49 21.45 -9.16 -17.81
N MET A 50 20.39 -9.11 -17.00
CA MET A 50 20.07 -7.90 -16.21
C MET A 50 21.17 -7.64 -15.16
N PRO A 51 21.60 -6.37 -14.95
CA PRO A 51 22.55 -6.04 -13.89
C PRO A 51 21.96 -6.27 -12.49
N THR A 52 22.79 -6.75 -11.55
CA THR A 52 22.49 -7.00 -10.12
C THR A 52 22.78 -5.81 -9.20
N PHE A 53 23.34 -4.73 -9.76
CA PHE A 53 23.78 -3.52 -9.08
C PHE A 53 23.00 -2.30 -9.55
N CYS A 54 22.98 -1.25 -8.72
CA CYS A 54 22.27 -0.01 -9.01
C CYS A 54 22.80 0.69 -10.27
N ILE A 55 21.92 0.88 -11.24
CA ILE A 55 22.19 1.67 -12.45
C ILE A 55 21.74 3.12 -12.22
N PRO A 56 22.58 4.15 -12.49
CA PRO A 56 22.18 5.55 -12.37
C PRO A 56 21.08 5.95 -13.36
N GLU A 57 20.30 6.99 -13.03
CA GLU A 57 19.31 7.57 -13.93
C GLU A 57 19.91 8.04 -15.27
N ASN A 58 19.09 8.07 -16.32
CA ASN A 58 19.47 8.42 -17.70
C ASN A 58 20.36 7.39 -18.43
N HIS A 59 20.48 6.16 -17.90
CA HIS A 59 21.10 5.00 -18.57
C HIS A 59 20.05 4.06 -19.21
N CYS A 60 20.50 3.04 -19.95
CA CYS A 60 19.65 2.05 -20.62
C CYS A 60 18.56 2.67 -21.52
N GLY A 61 18.88 3.80 -22.18
CA GLY A 61 17.98 4.46 -23.13
C GLY A 61 16.80 5.20 -22.50
N THR A 62 16.69 5.23 -21.17
CA THR A 62 15.50 5.70 -20.45
C THR A 62 15.87 6.60 -19.27
N HIS A 63 14.90 7.26 -18.65
CA HIS A 63 15.18 8.14 -17.50
C HIS A 63 15.36 7.33 -16.20
N ALA A 64 14.49 6.33 -15.95
CA ALA A 64 14.57 5.47 -14.77
C ALA A 64 14.82 4.00 -15.15
N PRO A 65 16.09 3.58 -15.24
CA PRO A 65 16.46 2.21 -15.61
C PRO A 65 16.05 1.18 -14.55
N ILE A 66 15.63 0.00 -15.01
CA ILE A 66 15.30 -1.15 -14.14
C ILE A 66 16.44 -2.18 -14.13
N TRP A 67 16.87 -2.55 -12.92
CA TRP A 67 17.90 -3.55 -12.61
C TRP A 67 17.37 -4.63 -11.65
N LEU A 68 18.13 -5.73 -11.47
CA LEU A 68 17.75 -6.88 -10.63
C LEU A 68 18.25 -6.67 -9.19
N ASN A 69 17.33 -6.54 -8.23
CA ASN A 69 17.69 -6.48 -6.83
C ASN A 69 17.71 -7.89 -6.23
N GLY A 70 18.93 -8.39 -6.02
CA GLY A 70 19.26 -9.73 -5.57
C GLY A 70 20.06 -10.52 -6.63
N SER A 71 20.85 -11.49 -6.18
CA SER A 71 21.73 -12.29 -7.03
C SER A 71 20.96 -13.14 -8.03
N HIS A 72 21.55 -13.46 -9.19
CA HIS A 72 20.94 -14.43 -10.10
C HIS A 72 20.90 -15.85 -9.48
N PRO A 73 19.91 -16.69 -9.84
CA PRO A 73 19.84 -18.08 -9.38
C PRO A 73 20.94 -18.98 -9.96
N ARG A 74 21.13 -20.14 -9.34
CA ARG A 74 21.86 -21.29 -9.89
C ARG A 74 20.89 -22.23 -10.62
N GLU A 75 21.39 -23.11 -11.48
CA GLU A 75 20.54 -24.09 -12.20
C GLU A 75 19.78 -25.04 -11.27
N SER A 76 20.29 -25.27 -10.05
CA SER A 76 19.64 -26.03 -8.98
C SER A 76 18.34 -25.41 -8.46
N ASP A 77 18.19 -24.09 -8.58
CA ASP A 77 17.20 -23.33 -7.82
C ASP A 77 15.88 -23.20 -8.58
N GLY A 78 15.89 -23.52 -9.88
CA GLY A 78 14.72 -23.55 -10.74
C GLY A 78 14.23 -22.16 -11.14
N ILE A 79 12.96 -21.87 -10.85
CA ILE A 79 12.35 -20.54 -11.07
C ILE A 79 12.23 -19.89 -9.69
N VAL A 80 12.87 -18.73 -9.51
CA VAL A 80 12.82 -17.96 -8.25
C VAL A 80 12.24 -16.56 -8.49
N PRO A 81 11.39 -16.04 -7.59
CA PRO A 81 10.98 -14.66 -7.62
C PRO A 81 12.12 -13.75 -7.13
N ARG A 82 12.39 -12.68 -7.86
CA ARG A 82 13.33 -11.62 -7.50
C ARG A 82 12.66 -10.25 -7.59
N GLN A 83 13.20 -9.26 -6.88
CA GLN A 83 12.77 -7.87 -7.04
C GLN A 83 13.51 -7.25 -8.24
N ALA A 84 12.80 -6.47 -9.03
CA ALA A 84 13.38 -5.58 -10.02
C ALA A 84 13.15 -4.13 -9.57
N CYS A 85 14.23 -3.35 -9.45
CA CYS A 85 14.23 -2.00 -8.91
C CYS A 85 14.43 -0.97 -10.02
N ALA A 86 13.65 0.11 -10.01
CA ALA A 86 13.81 1.26 -10.88
C ALA A 86 14.54 2.39 -10.16
N SER A 87 15.68 2.83 -10.71
CA SER A 87 16.49 3.93 -10.17
C SER A 87 15.97 5.29 -10.66
N PHE A 88 15.76 6.26 -9.77
CA PHE A 88 15.40 7.63 -10.15
C PHE A 88 15.64 8.65 -9.02
N ASN A 89 16.03 9.88 -9.36
CA ASN A 89 16.22 10.98 -8.42
C ASN A 89 17.16 10.61 -7.26
N GLY A 90 18.30 9.97 -7.59
CA GLY A 90 19.30 9.49 -6.65
C GLY A 90 18.96 8.19 -5.91
N ASN A 91 17.68 7.79 -5.82
CA ASN A 91 17.27 6.55 -5.16
C ASN A 91 17.36 5.36 -6.14
N CYS A 92 18.14 4.34 -5.78
CA CYS A 92 18.37 3.13 -6.57
C CYS A 92 17.16 2.18 -6.68
N CYS A 93 16.17 2.28 -5.80
CA CYS A 93 14.96 1.46 -5.84
C CYS A 93 13.72 2.28 -5.45
N LEU A 94 13.49 3.39 -6.16
CA LEU A 94 12.34 4.27 -5.91
C LEU A 94 11.00 3.58 -6.21
N TRP A 95 11.02 2.64 -7.16
CA TRP A 95 9.91 1.73 -7.44
C TRP A 95 10.45 0.30 -7.58
N ASN A 96 9.68 -0.68 -7.14
CA ASN A 96 10.00 -2.10 -7.29
C ASN A 96 8.86 -2.89 -7.95
N THR A 97 9.17 -4.08 -8.45
CA THR A 97 8.20 -5.07 -8.94
C THR A 97 8.81 -6.47 -8.82
N THR A 98 8.00 -7.47 -8.52
CA THR A 98 8.45 -8.87 -8.52
C THR A 98 8.47 -9.40 -9.95
N ILE A 99 9.58 -10.03 -10.34
CA ILE A 99 9.74 -10.80 -11.59
C ILE A 99 10.25 -12.20 -11.28
N ASP A 100 9.97 -13.18 -12.13
CA ASP A 100 10.53 -14.54 -11.99
C ASP A 100 11.80 -14.69 -12.83
N VAL A 101 12.83 -15.35 -12.28
CA VAL A 101 14.12 -15.57 -12.94
C VAL A 101 14.48 -17.04 -12.90
N LYS A 102 15.04 -17.57 -14.00
CA LYS A 102 15.58 -18.93 -14.08
C LYS A 102 16.96 -18.94 -14.75
N ALA A 103 17.87 -19.73 -14.18
CA ALA A 103 19.13 -20.13 -14.81
C ALA A 103 18.89 -21.29 -15.79
N CYS A 104 19.52 -21.26 -16.96
CA CYS A 104 19.27 -22.20 -18.05
C CYS A 104 20.53 -22.98 -18.46
N PRO A 105 20.41 -24.31 -18.67
CA PRO A 105 21.48 -25.14 -19.22
C PRO A 105 22.09 -24.53 -20.48
N GLY A 106 23.38 -24.24 -20.40
CA GLY A 106 24.10 -23.46 -21.41
C GLY A 106 24.40 -22.01 -20.99
N GLY A 107 24.27 -21.67 -19.71
CA GLY A 107 24.97 -20.51 -19.15
C GLY A 107 24.29 -19.16 -19.31
N TYR A 108 22.96 -19.11 -19.34
CA TYR A 108 22.20 -17.87 -19.51
C TYR A 108 20.94 -17.82 -18.65
N TYR A 109 20.35 -16.63 -18.56
CA TYR A 109 19.17 -16.36 -17.76
C TYR A 109 17.95 -16.05 -18.62
N VAL A 110 16.78 -16.49 -18.15
CA VAL A 110 15.48 -16.07 -18.68
C VAL A 110 14.66 -15.41 -17.58
N TYR A 111 13.93 -14.36 -17.95
CA TYR A 111 13.23 -13.44 -17.05
C TYR A 111 11.77 -13.32 -17.44
N HIS A 112 10.85 -13.54 -16.51
CA HIS A 112 9.43 -13.31 -16.69
C HIS A 112 9.12 -11.85 -16.36
N LEU A 113 9.16 -10.98 -17.37
CA LEU A 113 9.14 -9.53 -17.17
C LEU A 113 7.71 -8.98 -17.17
N THR A 114 7.38 -8.25 -16.09
CA THR A 114 6.11 -7.54 -15.93
C THR A 114 6.08 -6.24 -16.75
N LYS A 115 4.89 -5.76 -17.08
CA LYS A 115 4.75 -4.51 -17.84
C LYS A 115 4.98 -3.30 -16.93
N PRO A 116 5.92 -2.38 -17.24
CA PRO A 116 6.12 -1.19 -16.41
C PRO A 116 4.89 -0.27 -16.39
N SER A 117 4.58 0.27 -15.21
CA SER A 117 3.42 1.12 -14.95
C SER A 117 3.49 2.51 -15.58
N VAL A 118 4.70 2.98 -15.91
CA VAL A 118 4.96 4.35 -16.41
C VAL A 118 5.95 4.33 -17.59
N CYS A 119 5.65 5.11 -18.63
CA CYS A 119 6.51 5.23 -19.81
C CYS A 119 7.68 6.21 -19.58
N PHE A 120 8.61 5.76 -18.73
CA PHE A 120 10.01 6.20 -18.60
C PHE A 120 10.85 5.13 -17.86
N HIS A 121 10.34 3.89 -17.83
CA HIS A 121 10.97 2.69 -17.28
C HIS A 121 11.33 1.74 -18.43
N ALA A 122 12.51 1.13 -18.36
CA ALA A 122 12.94 0.05 -19.25
C ALA A 122 13.92 -0.88 -18.53
N TYR A 123 13.90 -2.16 -18.87
CA TYR A 123 14.79 -3.17 -18.29
C TYR A 123 16.18 -3.11 -18.96
N CYS A 124 17.20 -2.92 -18.14
CA CYS A 124 18.60 -2.90 -18.56
C CYS A 124 19.14 -4.30 -18.89
N GLY A 125 20.08 -4.38 -19.82
CA GLY A 125 21.05 -5.46 -19.89
C GLY A 125 22.47 -4.95 -19.64
N HIS A 126 23.35 -5.82 -19.16
CA HIS A 126 24.77 -5.53 -18.93
C HIS A 126 25.66 -6.58 -19.62
N PHE A 127 26.87 -6.17 -20.00
CA PHE A 127 27.95 -7.10 -20.32
C PHE A 127 28.74 -7.36 -19.05
N TYR A 128 28.65 -8.58 -18.54
CA TYR A 128 29.50 -9.03 -17.45
C TYR A 128 30.88 -9.46 -17.96
N ASP A 129 31.89 -9.31 -17.13
CA ASP A 129 33.27 -9.60 -17.48
C ASP A 129 33.50 -11.13 -17.50
N ILE A 130 34.17 -11.63 -18.53
CA ILE A 130 34.53 -13.06 -18.66
C ILE A 130 35.77 -13.33 -17.77
N CYS A 131 35.83 -14.48 -17.11
CA CYS A 131 37.00 -14.92 -16.35
C CYS A 131 38.27 -14.81 -17.19
N ASP A 132 39.27 -14.08 -16.69
CA ASP A 132 40.54 -13.93 -17.39
C ASP A 132 41.25 -15.29 -17.52
N VAL A 133 41.53 -15.69 -18.76
CA VAL A 133 42.16 -16.98 -19.11
C VAL A 133 43.57 -17.14 -18.51
N VAL A 134 44.12 -16.08 -17.93
CA VAL A 134 45.40 -16.05 -17.23
C VAL A 134 45.32 -16.62 -15.81
N ASP A 135 44.17 -16.47 -15.13
CA ASP A 135 43.98 -16.91 -13.73
C ASP A 135 43.27 -18.28 -13.61
N CYS A 136 42.63 -18.77 -14.66
CA CYS A 136 42.15 -20.15 -14.72
C CYS A 136 43.31 -21.16 -14.78
N GLN A 137 43.40 -22.12 -13.85
CA GLN A 137 44.41 -23.20 -13.91
C GLN A 137 44.01 -24.34 -14.85
N GLY A 138 43.65 -24.00 -16.09
CA GLY A 138 43.28 -24.96 -17.12
C GLY A 138 42.94 -24.29 -18.46
N SER A 139 42.68 -25.11 -19.48
CA SER A 139 41.94 -24.63 -20.67
C SER A 139 40.45 -24.55 -20.35
N CYS A 140 39.72 -23.63 -20.97
CA CYS A 140 38.25 -23.41 -20.84
C CYS A 140 37.35 -24.60 -21.31
N LEU A 141 37.88 -25.81 -21.31
CA LEU A 141 37.25 -27.09 -21.62
C LEU A 141 37.27 -28.08 -20.43
N ASP A 142 37.98 -27.75 -19.34
CA ASP A 142 38.06 -28.59 -18.13
C ASP A 142 37.89 -27.71 -16.88
N THR A 143 36.96 -28.07 -16.01
CA THR A 143 36.29 -27.13 -15.09
C THR A 143 36.70 -27.36 -13.63
N SER A 144 37.83 -26.80 -13.18
CA SER A 144 38.34 -27.08 -11.82
C SER A 144 38.99 -25.95 -11.00
N ASP A 145 39.34 -24.79 -11.58
CA ASP A 145 39.69 -23.57 -10.83
C ASP A 145 39.76 -22.36 -11.78
N CYS A 146 38.71 -21.52 -11.77
CA CYS A 146 38.68 -20.19 -12.39
C CYS A 146 38.22 -19.19 -11.32
N THR A 147 39.00 -18.15 -11.08
CA THR A 147 38.71 -17.13 -10.05
C THR A 147 38.19 -15.84 -10.67
N CYS A 148 37.11 -15.30 -10.11
CA CYS A 148 36.61 -13.97 -10.43
C CYS A 148 37.26 -12.88 -9.57
N SER A 149 37.08 -11.62 -9.96
CA SER A 149 37.54 -10.46 -9.18
C SER A 149 36.79 -10.35 -7.84
N LEU A 150 37.40 -9.66 -6.87
CA LEU A 150 36.72 -9.36 -5.60
C LEU A 150 35.40 -8.59 -5.86
N GLY A 151 34.32 -8.98 -5.17
CA GLY A 151 32.96 -8.46 -5.40
C GLY A 151 32.23 -9.11 -6.59
N THR A 152 32.74 -10.23 -7.13
CA THR A 152 32.10 -10.98 -8.22
C THR A 152 32.20 -12.49 -8.02
N THR A 153 31.17 -13.24 -8.45
CA THR A 153 31.01 -14.68 -8.32
C THR A 153 30.86 -15.36 -9.70
N LEU A 154 31.18 -16.65 -9.77
CA LEU A 154 31.16 -17.41 -11.03
C LEU A 154 29.72 -17.78 -11.45
N GLY A 155 29.37 -17.43 -12.69
CA GLY A 155 28.07 -17.71 -13.29
C GLY A 155 27.83 -19.18 -13.67
N PRO A 156 26.60 -19.54 -14.13
CA PRO A 156 26.22 -20.91 -14.45
C PRO A 156 26.96 -21.49 -15.67
N ASP A 157 27.56 -20.63 -16.49
CA ASP A 157 28.40 -20.97 -17.64
C ASP A 157 29.83 -21.38 -17.24
N GLY A 158 30.20 -21.22 -15.97
CA GLY A 158 31.54 -21.44 -15.44
C GLY A 158 32.60 -20.46 -15.97
N GLN A 159 32.19 -19.34 -16.59
CA GLN A 159 33.07 -18.45 -17.35
C GLN A 159 32.72 -16.95 -17.23
N THR A 160 31.52 -16.57 -16.79
CA THR A 160 31.11 -15.18 -16.59
C THR A 160 31.21 -14.80 -15.12
N CYS A 161 31.84 -13.67 -14.81
CA CYS A 161 31.89 -13.12 -13.45
C CYS A 161 30.69 -12.19 -13.23
N LEU A 162 29.70 -12.69 -12.48
CA LEU A 162 28.53 -11.94 -12.06
C LEU A 162 28.82 -11.14 -10.79
N ASP A 163 28.28 -9.94 -10.70
CA ASP A 163 28.42 -9.06 -9.54
C ASP A 163 27.75 -9.67 -8.28
N GLU A 164 28.49 -9.69 -7.16
CA GLU A 164 28.04 -10.28 -5.89
C GLU A 164 27.29 -9.24 -5.07
N ASN A 165 25.99 -9.43 -4.87
CA ASN A 165 25.16 -8.48 -4.15
C ASN A 165 25.30 -8.69 -2.63
N GLU A 166 26.27 -8.03 -2.00
CA GLU A 166 26.54 -8.23 -0.56
C GLU A 166 25.39 -7.72 0.34
N CYS A 167 24.48 -6.90 -0.19
CA CYS A 167 23.28 -6.47 0.52
C CYS A 167 22.30 -7.62 0.81
N GLU A 168 22.30 -8.72 0.02
CA GLU A 168 21.52 -9.92 0.35
C GLU A 168 22.03 -10.61 1.63
N GLN A 169 23.31 -10.43 2.00
CA GLN A 169 23.89 -11.03 3.20
C GLN A 169 23.92 -10.03 4.36
N ASN A 170 22.94 -10.14 5.27
CA ASN A 170 22.86 -9.32 6.48
C ASN A 170 22.90 -7.80 6.19
N ASN A 171 22.25 -7.36 5.10
CA ASN A 171 22.20 -5.95 4.67
C ASN A 171 23.61 -5.34 4.44
N GLY A 172 24.62 -6.13 4.03
CA GLY A 172 26.01 -5.69 3.97
C GLY A 172 26.61 -5.29 5.35
N GLY A 173 25.90 -5.53 6.45
CA GLY A 173 26.19 -4.95 7.77
C GLY A 173 25.83 -3.47 7.90
N CYS A 174 25.07 -2.90 6.96
CA CYS A 174 24.52 -1.55 7.06
C CYS A 174 23.42 -1.47 8.12
N SER A 175 23.41 -0.39 8.90
CA SER A 175 22.41 -0.19 9.96
C SER A 175 20.99 0.10 9.45
N GLU A 176 20.87 0.75 8.28
CA GLU A 176 19.57 1.08 7.66
C GLU A 176 19.48 0.54 6.23
N PHE A 177 20.00 1.24 5.23
CA PHE A 177 19.90 0.82 3.82
C PHE A 177 21.25 0.36 3.27
N CYS A 178 21.23 -0.67 2.43
CA CYS A 178 22.38 -1.13 1.66
C CYS A 178 22.09 -0.96 0.17
N VAL A 179 23.05 -0.42 -0.57
CA VAL A 179 22.96 -0.20 -2.02
C VAL A 179 24.11 -0.93 -2.70
N ASN A 180 23.75 -1.92 -3.52
CA ASN A 180 24.69 -2.69 -4.34
C ASN A 180 25.16 -1.88 -5.56
N LEU A 181 26.46 -1.94 -5.88
CA LEU A 181 27.17 -1.21 -6.93
C LEU A 181 28.05 -2.20 -7.71
N LYS A 182 28.55 -1.85 -8.90
CA LYS A 182 29.39 -2.80 -9.65
C LYS A 182 30.66 -3.16 -8.86
N ASN A 183 30.76 -4.43 -8.47
CA ASN A 183 31.84 -5.06 -7.70
C ASN A 183 31.98 -4.54 -6.25
N SER A 184 30.95 -3.93 -5.65
CA SER A 184 30.99 -3.42 -4.27
C SER A 184 29.62 -2.95 -3.76
N TYR A 185 29.51 -2.55 -2.49
CA TYR A 185 28.31 -1.94 -1.92
C TYR A 185 28.64 -0.68 -1.13
N ARG A 186 27.60 0.11 -0.83
CA ARG A 186 27.65 1.17 0.19
C ARG A 186 26.42 1.13 1.09
N CYS A 187 26.55 1.68 2.28
CA CYS A 187 25.42 1.94 3.16
C CYS A 187 24.84 3.34 2.90
N GLU A 188 23.53 3.48 3.06
CA GLU A 188 22.80 4.75 3.01
C GLU A 188 21.85 4.85 4.22
N CYS A 189 21.53 6.08 4.60
CA CYS A 189 20.73 6.39 5.79
C CYS A 189 19.41 7.04 5.40
N GLY A 190 18.41 6.89 6.27
CA GLY A 190 17.09 7.48 6.13
C GLY A 190 17.07 9.00 6.29
N ILE A 191 15.89 9.56 6.08
CA ILE A 191 15.63 11.00 6.17
C ILE A 191 15.91 11.47 7.62
N GLY A 192 16.62 12.59 7.77
CA GLY A 192 17.06 13.11 9.08
C GLY A 192 18.35 12.48 9.64
N ARG A 193 18.99 11.55 8.90
CA ARG A 193 20.15 10.79 9.36
C ARG A 193 21.33 10.86 8.38
N THR A 194 22.54 10.61 8.88
CA THR A 194 23.81 10.68 8.14
C THR A 194 24.68 9.47 8.43
N LEU A 195 25.47 9.05 7.44
CA LEU A 195 26.35 7.91 7.56
C LEU A 195 27.55 8.23 8.47
N GLY A 196 27.73 7.42 9.51
CA GLY A 196 28.75 7.54 10.52
C GLY A 196 30.16 7.19 10.01
N SER A 197 31.14 7.43 10.88
CA SER A 197 32.57 7.34 10.52
C SER A 197 33.09 5.93 10.14
N ASP A 198 32.32 4.88 10.42
CA ASP A 198 32.63 3.50 10.02
C ASP A 198 32.10 3.13 8.62
N GLY A 199 31.30 4.01 8.01
CA GLY A 199 30.64 3.78 6.73
C GLY A 199 29.43 2.84 6.79
N LYS A 200 28.89 2.53 7.99
CA LYS A 200 27.79 1.57 8.19
C LYS A 200 26.72 1.99 9.22
N THR A 201 27.08 2.70 10.29
CA THR A 201 26.11 3.25 11.25
C THR A 201 25.44 4.50 10.69
N CYS A 202 24.18 4.73 11.09
CA CYS A 202 23.42 5.92 10.72
C CYS A 202 23.11 6.74 11.98
N GLU A 203 23.69 7.93 12.02
CA GLU A 203 23.68 8.88 13.13
C GLU A 203 22.69 10.01 12.83
N GLU A 204 22.13 10.65 13.86
CA GLU A 204 21.18 11.76 13.67
C GLU A 204 21.90 13.03 13.22
N ILE A 205 21.28 13.78 12.32
CA ILE A 205 21.87 15.01 11.82
C ILE A 205 21.89 16.06 12.93
N GLU A 206 23.06 16.54 13.32
CA GLU A 206 23.21 17.65 14.27
C GLU A 206 22.96 19.00 13.58
N GLY A 207 21.76 19.56 13.76
CA GLY A 207 21.40 20.93 13.41
C GLY A 207 21.17 21.21 11.92
N CYS A 208 20.67 22.41 11.60
CA CYS A 208 20.37 22.79 10.21
C CYS A 208 21.61 23.00 9.35
N HIS A 209 22.76 23.24 9.98
CA HIS A 209 24.05 23.45 9.30
C HIS A 209 24.51 22.21 8.52
N ASN A 210 24.15 21.01 8.95
CA ASN A 210 24.48 19.75 8.29
C ASN A 210 23.30 19.30 7.43
N ASN A 211 23.49 19.15 6.11
CA ASN A 211 22.48 18.63 5.16
C ASN A 211 21.05 19.22 5.33
N ASN A 212 20.92 20.50 5.68
CA ASN A 212 19.64 21.17 5.97
C ASN A 212 18.81 20.45 7.08
N GLY A 213 19.46 19.84 8.08
CA GLY A 213 18.78 19.02 9.09
C GLY A 213 18.09 17.77 8.52
N GLY A 214 18.39 17.36 7.27
CA GLY A 214 17.58 16.38 6.53
C GLY A 214 16.21 16.89 6.09
N CYS A 215 15.86 18.16 6.35
CA CYS A 215 14.59 18.75 5.98
C CYS A 215 14.46 18.87 4.45
N SER A 216 13.31 18.44 3.91
CA SER A 216 12.99 18.55 2.48
C SER A 216 12.90 19.98 1.93
N HIS A 217 12.71 20.98 2.80
CA HIS A 217 12.52 22.38 2.41
C HIS A 217 13.30 23.33 3.32
N THR A 218 12.72 23.79 4.43
CA THR A 218 13.35 24.76 5.33
C THR A 218 13.63 24.11 6.67
N CYS A 219 14.87 24.21 7.14
CA CYS A 219 15.24 23.89 8.51
C CYS A 219 15.36 25.18 9.32
N ILE A 220 14.88 25.18 10.56
CA ILE A 220 15.09 26.26 11.53
C ILE A 220 15.63 25.73 12.86
N GLU A 221 16.58 26.45 13.43
CA GLU A 221 17.20 26.12 14.73
C GLU A 221 16.36 26.73 15.85
N VAL A 222 16.07 25.95 16.89
CA VAL A 222 15.13 26.26 17.97
C VAL A 222 15.74 25.81 19.30
N GLU A 223 16.20 26.79 20.09
CA GLU A 223 16.95 26.57 21.33
C GLU A 223 18.16 25.64 21.08
N ASP A 224 18.27 24.51 21.79
CA ASP A 224 19.34 23.51 21.59
C ASP A 224 18.98 22.42 20.55
N THR A 225 17.97 22.67 19.69
CA THR A 225 17.40 21.70 18.73
C THR A 225 17.13 22.33 17.36
N TYR A 226 16.53 21.58 16.43
CA TYR A 226 16.03 22.11 15.16
C TYR A 226 14.69 21.46 14.77
N GLN A 227 13.96 22.10 13.85
CA GLN A 227 12.74 21.55 13.26
C GLN A 227 12.59 21.95 11.80
N CYS A 228 11.85 21.15 11.03
CA CYS A 228 11.58 21.41 9.62
C CYS A 228 10.27 22.20 9.42
N GLU A 229 10.33 23.27 8.65
CA GLU A 229 9.18 24.05 8.21
C GLU A 229 8.86 23.82 6.72
N CYS A 230 7.56 23.85 6.40
CA CYS A 230 7.06 23.63 5.05
C CYS A 230 6.55 24.92 4.39
N PRO A 231 6.74 25.09 3.07
CA PRO A 231 6.15 26.18 2.32
C PRO A 231 4.62 26.25 2.45
N ARG A 232 4.06 27.44 2.24
CA ARG A 232 2.61 27.70 2.39
C ARG A 232 1.76 26.70 1.59
N GLY A 233 0.95 25.94 2.31
CA GLY A 233 0.01 24.96 1.74
C GLY A 233 0.60 23.56 1.51
N LEU A 234 1.88 23.35 1.80
CA LEU A 234 2.42 22.02 2.12
C LEU A 234 2.35 21.78 3.63
N VAL A 235 2.44 20.52 4.03
CA VAL A 235 2.36 20.09 5.44
C VAL A 235 3.45 19.08 5.75
N LEU A 236 4.01 19.15 6.97
CA LEU A 236 5.04 18.21 7.41
C LEU A 236 4.45 16.79 7.56
N SER A 237 5.24 15.80 7.16
CA SER A 237 4.94 14.36 7.25
C SER A 237 5.21 13.81 8.66
N GLU A 238 4.80 12.58 8.90
CA GLU A 238 5.03 11.87 10.18
C GLU A 238 6.52 11.59 10.44
N ASP A 239 7.37 11.70 9.42
CA ASP A 239 8.83 11.65 9.54
C ASP A 239 9.47 12.94 10.10
N ASN A 240 8.68 14.00 10.34
CA ASN A 240 9.13 15.34 10.75
C ASN A 240 10.11 16.07 9.81
N HIS A 241 10.34 15.58 8.57
CA HIS A 241 11.32 16.13 7.63
C HIS A 241 10.76 16.40 6.22
N THR A 242 9.82 15.58 5.75
CA THR A 242 9.27 15.65 4.39
C THR A 242 8.01 16.51 4.36
N CYS A 243 7.98 17.50 3.46
CA CYS A 243 6.79 18.32 3.23
C CYS A 243 5.95 17.72 2.11
N GLN A 244 4.78 17.20 2.48
CA GLN A 244 3.83 16.58 1.57
C GLN A 244 2.64 17.51 1.25
N VAL A 245 1.91 17.18 0.18
CA VAL A 245 0.64 17.83 -0.14
C VAL A 245 -0.43 17.39 0.88
N PRO A 246 -1.27 18.28 1.41
CA PRO A 246 -2.36 17.89 2.30
C PRO A 246 -3.43 17.08 1.56
N VAL A 247 -3.46 15.78 1.85
CA VAL A 247 -4.53 14.85 1.47
C VAL A 247 -5.54 14.79 2.61
N LEU A 248 -6.82 14.96 2.27
CA LEU A 248 -7.95 14.92 3.21
C LEU A 248 -8.82 13.69 2.90
N CYS A 249 -8.73 12.68 3.76
CA CYS A 249 -9.34 11.35 3.56
C CYS A 249 -10.70 11.25 4.26
N LYS A 250 -11.79 11.22 3.48
CA LYS A 250 -13.16 10.99 3.99
C LYS A 250 -13.67 9.62 3.58
N SER A 251 -14.73 9.18 4.25
CA SER A 251 -15.45 7.92 3.97
C SER A 251 -15.91 7.73 2.53
N SER A 252 -16.28 8.83 1.86
CA SER A 252 -16.93 8.86 0.54
C SER A 252 -16.11 9.60 -0.51
N SER A 253 -15.12 10.40 -0.11
CA SER A 253 -14.27 11.18 -1.01
C SER A 253 -12.84 11.37 -0.49
N ILE A 254 -11.92 11.58 -1.41
CA ILE A 254 -10.55 12.00 -1.14
C ILE A 254 -10.37 13.38 -1.78
N GLU A 255 -9.95 14.34 -0.97
CA GLU A 255 -9.75 15.74 -1.36
C GLU A 255 -8.26 16.11 -1.26
N VAL A 256 -7.63 16.35 -2.40
CA VAL A 256 -6.22 16.72 -2.49
C VAL A 256 -6.12 18.19 -2.89
N ASN A 257 -5.50 19.00 -2.03
CA ASN A 257 -5.48 20.46 -2.16
C ASN A 257 -4.06 20.94 -2.45
N ILE A 258 -3.75 21.17 -3.72
CA ILE A 258 -2.38 21.43 -4.19
C ILE A 258 -2.14 22.94 -4.33
N PRO A 259 -1.13 23.53 -3.67
CA PRO A 259 -0.81 24.95 -3.83
C PRO A 259 -0.44 25.28 -5.26
N LYS A 260 -1.00 26.37 -5.80
CA LYS A 260 -0.84 26.69 -7.23
C LYS A 260 0.58 27.13 -7.60
N ASP A 261 1.30 27.70 -6.64
CA ASP A 261 2.69 28.12 -6.76
C ASP A 261 3.65 26.93 -6.95
N LEU A 262 3.27 25.74 -6.46
CA LEU A 262 4.00 24.48 -6.65
C LEU A 262 3.84 23.90 -8.08
N VAL A 263 2.75 24.24 -8.77
CA VAL A 263 2.31 23.57 -10.01
C VAL A 263 2.13 24.53 -11.19
N GLY A 264 2.89 25.62 -11.20
CA GLY A 264 2.73 26.76 -12.10
C GLY A 264 2.55 26.40 -13.58
N GLY A 265 1.30 26.46 -14.06
CA GLY A 265 0.94 26.23 -15.47
C GLY A 265 0.57 24.79 -15.84
N LEU A 266 0.62 23.83 -14.91
CA LEU A 266 0.19 22.46 -15.16
C LEU A 266 -1.34 22.31 -15.11
N ASP A 267 -1.88 21.42 -15.95
CA ASP A 267 -3.15 20.74 -15.74
C ASP A 267 -2.87 19.45 -14.95
N LEU A 268 -3.60 19.24 -13.85
CA LEU A 268 -3.45 18.06 -13.00
C LEU A 268 -4.58 17.06 -13.26
N SER A 269 -4.26 15.77 -13.36
CA SER A 269 -5.24 14.68 -13.47
C SER A 269 -4.78 13.41 -12.74
N LEU A 270 -5.73 12.61 -12.27
CA LEU A 270 -5.44 11.30 -11.66
C LEU A 270 -5.09 10.25 -12.73
N ILE A 271 -4.79 9.01 -12.30
CA ILE A 271 -4.50 7.85 -13.17
C ILE A 271 -5.53 7.73 -14.31
N ASN A 272 -6.81 7.98 -14.02
CA ASN A 272 -7.83 8.21 -15.05
C ASN A 272 -7.93 9.72 -15.38
N ASN A 273 -7.48 10.10 -16.58
CA ASN A 273 -7.44 11.49 -17.05
C ASN A 273 -8.82 12.19 -17.17
N SER A 274 -9.92 11.47 -16.98
CA SER A 274 -11.26 12.05 -16.84
C SER A 274 -11.39 12.88 -15.57
N CYS A 275 -10.66 12.53 -14.51
CA CYS A 275 -10.66 13.21 -13.23
C CYS A 275 -9.54 14.25 -13.18
N LYS A 276 -9.90 15.51 -13.42
CA LYS A 276 -8.99 16.66 -13.49
C LYS A 276 -9.16 17.58 -12.29
N GLY A 277 -8.07 18.24 -11.90
CA GLY A 277 -8.06 19.24 -10.82
C GLY A 277 -8.75 20.54 -11.23
N VAL A 278 -9.60 21.05 -10.35
CA VAL A 278 -10.31 22.33 -10.52
C VAL A 278 -9.59 23.40 -9.70
N SER A 279 -9.17 24.50 -10.32
CA SER A 279 -8.42 25.54 -9.62
C SER A 279 -9.33 26.61 -9.01
N ASN A 280 -9.31 26.73 -7.69
CA ASN A 280 -10.03 27.75 -6.93
C ASN A 280 -9.17 29.01 -6.68
N GLY A 281 -8.59 29.56 -7.75
CA GLY A 281 -7.73 30.76 -7.66
C GLY A 281 -6.34 30.49 -7.09
N THR A 282 -6.23 30.08 -5.82
CA THR A 282 -4.97 29.90 -5.05
C THR A 282 -4.46 28.45 -4.99
N HIS A 283 -5.34 27.48 -5.18
CA HIS A 283 -5.03 26.05 -5.17
C HIS A 283 -5.57 25.35 -6.43
N VAL A 284 -5.14 24.11 -6.65
CA VAL A 284 -5.75 23.14 -7.56
C VAL A 284 -6.31 22.01 -6.70
N ASN A 285 -7.63 21.86 -6.70
CA ASN A 285 -8.34 20.92 -5.85
C ASN A 285 -8.76 19.71 -6.69
N ILE A 286 -8.38 18.51 -6.26
CA ILE A 286 -8.75 17.25 -6.89
C ILE A 286 -9.66 16.51 -5.91
N HIS A 287 -10.90 16.25 -6.34
CA HIS A 287 -11.90 15.52 -5.56
C HIS A 287 -12.27 14.23 -6.29
N PHE A 288 -12.09 13.09 -5.64
CA PHE A 288 -12.41 11.77 -6.17
C PHE A 288 -12.95 10.85 -5.07
N SER A 289 -13.22 9.58 -5.37
CA SER A 289 -13.69 8.60 -4.39
C SER A 289 -12.99 7.25 -4.55
N LEU A 290 -13.12 6.41 -3.52
CA LEU A 290 -12.60 5.03 -3.45
C LEU A 290 -13.05 4.13 -4.64
N LYS A 291 -14.09 4.52 -5.38
CA LYS A 291 -14.62 3.80 -6.56
C LYS A 291 -14.26 4.41 -7.91
N SER A 292 -13.73 5.63 -7.93
CA SER A 292 -13.59 6.43 -9.15
C SER A 292 -12.14 6.73 -9.46
N CYS A 293 -11.91 7.31 -10.64
CA CYS A 293 -10.63 7.92 -11.03
C CYS A 293 -9.40 7.00 -11.06
N GLY A 294 -9.59 5.68 -11.06
CA GLY A 294 -8.50 4.69 -11.04
C GLY A 294 -7.88 4.47 -9.66
N THR A 295 -8.59 4.80 -8.58
CA THR A 295 -8.15 4.52 -7.21
C THR A 295 -8.09 3.02 -6.97
N VAL A 296 -6.97 2.54 -6.43
CA VAL A 296 -6.80 1.15 -5.98
C VAL A 296 -7.06 1.12 -4.47
N VAL A 297 -7.69 0.05 -3.96
CA VAL A 297 -8.03 -0.10 -2.55
C VAL A 297 -7.69 -1.53 -2.11
N ASP A 298 -6.64 -1.64 -1.31
CA ASP A 298 -6.10 -2.90 -0.80
C ASP A 298 -6.22 -2.98 0.72
N VAL A 299 -6.12 -4.19 1.29
CA VAL A 299 -6.06 -4.40 2.74
C VAL A 299 -4.68 -4.94 3.09
N ILE A 300 -3.92 -4.17 3.89
CA ILE A 300 -2.52 -4.44 4.22
C ILE A 300 -2.36 -4.33 5.73
N ASN A 301 -1.93 -5.41 6.38
CA ASN A 301 -1.79 -5.53 7.83
C ASN A 301 -3.11 -5.23 8.58
N ASP A 302 -3.14 -4.25 9.49
CA ASP A 302 -4.36 -3.82 10.22
C ASP A 302 -5.11 -2.65 9.54
N LYS A 303 -4.68 -2.24 8.34
CA LYS A 303 -5.20 -1.05 7.62
C LYS A 303 -5.81 -1.42 6.26
N ILE A 304 -6.79 -0.63 5.85
CA ILE A 304 -7.27 -0.52 4.46
C ILE A 304 -6.51 0.66 3.85
N ILE A 305 -5.85 0.47 2.72
CA ILE A 305 -5.01 1.49 2.08
C ILE A 305 -5.58 1.78 0.69
N ALA A 306 -6.02 3.02 0.48
CA ALA A 306 -6.49 3.52 -0.80
C ALA A 306 -5.40 4.38 -1.46
N THR A 307 -5.01 4.03 -2.69
CA THR A 307 -3.94 4.72 -3.43
C THR A 307 -4.42 5.28 -4.77
N ASN A 308 -3.90 6.43 -5.16
CA ASN A 308 -4.01 7.00 -6.50
C ASN A 308 -2.77 7.88 -6.79
N LEU A 309 -2.57 8.28 -8.04
CA LEU A 309 -1.43 9.08 -8.48
C LEU A 309 -1.92 10.34 -9.20
N VAL A 310 -1.60 11.52 -8.66
CA VAL A 310 -1.83 12.79 -9.34
C VAL A 310 -0.67 13.03 -10.31
N THR A 311 -1.02 13.25 -11.58
CA THR A 311 -0.11 13.53 -12.68
C THR A 311 -0.29 14.98 -13.14
N GLY A 312 0.79 15.73 -13.32
CA GLY A 312 0.78 17.08 -13.87
C GLY A 312 1.35 17.13 -15.27
N LEU A 313 0.60 17.70 -16.21
CA LEU A 313 0.98 17.89 -17.61
C LEU A 313 0.88 19.38 -18.00
N PRO A 314 1.74 19.92 -18.87
CA PRO A 314 1.65 21.33 -19.25
C PRO A 314 0.38 21.69 -20.02
N LYS A 315 -0.18 22.88 -19.72
CA LYS A 315 -1.30 23.45 -20.47
C LYS A 315 -0.92 23.78 -21.91
N GLN A 316 -1.51 23.06 -22.87
CA GLN A 316 -1.45 23.42 -24.28
C GLN A 316 -2.48 24.51 -24.58
N THR A 317 -2.01 25.67 -25.06
CA THR A 317 -2.89 26.76 -25.51
C THR A 317 -3.29 26.57 -26.98
N PRO A 318 -4.59 26.48 -27.31
CA PRO A 318 -5.05 26.34 -28.68
C PRO A 318 -4.88 27.66 -29.44
N GLY A 319 -3.72 27.84 -30.10
CA GLY A 319 -3.45 28.98 -30.98
C GLY A 319 -1.98 29.33 -31.23
N SER A 320 -1.03 28.81 -30.43
CA SER A 320 0.39 29.17 -30.59
C SER A 320 1.10 28.32 -31.65
N ASN A 321 1.09 28.79 -32.91
CA ASN A 321 2.01 28.28 -33.93
C ASN A 321 3.42 28.84 -33.66
N GLY A 322 4.32 27.99 -33.16
CA GLY A 322 5.73 28.30 -32.96
C GLY A 322 6.15 28.39 -31.49
N ASP A 323 7.24 27.71 -31.19
CA ASP A 323 8.25 27.93 -30.14
C ASP A 323 7.79 28.46 -28.77
N ILE A 324 7.54 27.53 -27.85
CA ILE A 324 8.13 27.53 -26.49
C ILE A 324 8.43 26.08 -26.13
N ILE A 325 9.68 25.78 -25.77
CA ILE A 325 10.13 24.42 -25.40
C ILE A 325 9.69 24.13 -23.96
N VAL A 326 8.54 23.49 -23.79
CA VAL A 326 8.12 23.02 -22.46
C VAL A 326 8.81 21.69 -22.15
N ARG A 327 9.94 21.75 -21.45
CA ARG A 327 10.67 20.57 -20.97
C ARG A 327 9.79 19.79 -19.98
N THR A 328 9.74 18.47 -20.15
CA THR A 328 8.66 17.62 -19.62
C THR A 328 8.88 17.16 -18.18
N SER A 329 8.86 18.11 -17.24
CA SER A 329 8.71 17.81 -15.81
C SER A 329 7.29 17.30 -15.53
N LYS A 330 7.05 16.00 -15.72
CA LYS A 330 5.82 15.34 -15.28
C LYS A 330 5.79 15.32 -13.76
N LEU A 331 5.03 16.23 -13.15
CA LEU A 331 4.80 16.22 -11.71
C LEU A 331 4.04 14.94 -11.35
N LEU A 332 4.56 14.17 -10.39
CA LEU A 332 3.92 12.98 -9.83
C LEU A 332 3.77 13.19 -8.32
N ILE A 333 2.54 13.18 -7.82
CA ILE A 333 2.23 13.24 -6.39
C ILE A 333 1.46 11.96 -6.04
N PRO A 334 2.07 11.00 -5.30
CA PRO A 334 1.33 9.86 -4.79
C PRO A 334 0.31 10.32 -3.76
N VAL A 335 -0.86 9.71 -3.77
CA VAL A 335 -1.96 10.01 -2.85
C VAL A 335 -2.35 8.72 -2.15
N THR A 336 -2.10 8.65 -0.85
CA THR A 336 -2.41 7.51 0.00
C THR A 336 -3.38 7.95 1.09
N CYS A 337 -4.47 7.20 1.27
CA CYS A 337 -5.38 7.32 2.39
C CYS A 337 -5.46 5.99 3.13
N GLU A 338 -5.08 5.99 4.40
CA GLU A 338 -5.21 4.85 5.30
C GLU A 338 -6.51 4.92 6.11
N PHE A 339 -7.13 3.77 6.36
CA PHE A 339 -8.28 3.62 7.23
C PHE A 339 -8.05 2.37 8.11
N PRO A 340 -8.50 2.32 9.37
CA PRO A 340 -8.39 1.09 10.18
C PRO A 340 -9.26 -0.03 9.60
N ARG A 341 -8.92 -1.31 9.87
CA ARG A 341 -9.78 -2.46 9.49
C ARG A 341 -10.77 -2.89 10.58
N ARG A 342 -10.49 -2.57 11.86
CA ARG A 342 -11.30 -2.90 13.04
C ARG A 342 -12.17 -1.70 13.42
N TYR A 343 -13.48 -1.91 13.61
CA TYR A 343 -14.41 -0.85 14.02
C TYR A 343 -15.30 -1.31 15.20
N THR A 344 -15.40 -0.45 16.22
CA THR A 344 -16.27 -0.63 17.40
C THR A 344 -17.57 0.17 17.24
N ILE A 345 -18.68 -0.31 17.84
CA ILE A 345 -20.05 0.17 17.56
C ILE A 345 -20.88 0.22 18.90
N SER A 346 -20.84 1.35 19.68
CA SER A 346 -21.78 1.74 20.78
C SER A 346 -22.25 3.24 21.17
N GLU A 347 -22.42 4.32 20.35
CA GLU A 347 -23.15 5.61 20.66
C GLU A 347 -24.59 5.73 20.07
N GLY A 348 -25.56 6.24 20.82
CA GLY A 348 -27.00 5.96 20.62
C GLY A 348 -27.75 6.54 19.40
N TYR A 349 -28.88 5.88 19.08
CA TYR A 349 -29.92 6.34 18.16
C TYR A 349 -30.59 7.63 18.69
N VAL A 350 -30.43 8.75 17.97
CA VAL A 350 -31.13 10.01 18.25
C VAL A 350 -32.15 10.27 17.12
N PRO A 351 -33.45 10.42 17.41
CA PRO A 351 -34.49 10.61 16.39
C PRO A 351 -34.46 12.03 15.77
N ASN A 352 -33.50 12.23 14.84
CA ASN A 352 -33.14 13.49 14.16
C ASN A 352 -32.45 14.53 15.08
N LEU A 353 -31.57 15.42 14.59
CA LEU A 353 -31.24 15.77 13.20
C LEU A 353 -29.73 16.11 13.05
N LYS A 354 -29.04 15.52 12.06
CA LYS A 354 -27.62 15.81 11.71
C LYS A 354 -26.61 15.73 12.88
N ASN A 355 -26.33 14.54 13.36
CA ASN A 355 -24.99 14.26 13.89
C ASN A 355 -24.12 13.78 12.70
N SER A 356 -23.22 14.63 12.23
CA SER A 356 -22.09 14.17 11.41
C SER A 356 -21.22 13.25 12.28
N PRO A 357 -20.58 12.20 11.73
CA PRO A 357 -19.54 11.50 12.48
C PRO A 357 -18.46 12.50 12.91
N LEU A 358 -17.86 12.30 14.08
CA LEU A 358 -16.73 13.10 14.53
C LEU A 358 -15.50 12.72 13.68
N GLU A 359 -15.29 13.42 12.57
CA GLU A 359 -14.14 13.23 11.68
C GLU A 359 -12.85 13.65 12.40
N ILE A 360 -12.24 12.73 13.16
CA ILE A 360 -10.88 12.89 13.69
C ILE A 360 -9.91 12.64 12.54
N MET A 361 -9.75 13.66 11.69
CA MET A 361 -8.89 13.61 10.51
C MET A 361 -7.44 13.87 10.90
N SER A 362 -6.61 12.81 10.95
CA SER A 362 -5.16 13.00 10.87
C SER A 362 -4.76 13.21 9.40
N ARG A 363 -3.53 13.64 9.16
CA ARG A 363 -2.99 13.73 7.80
C ARG A 363 -2.95 12.31 7.21
N ASN A 364 -3.47 12.12 5.99
CA ASN A 364 -3.51 10.84 5.27
C ASN A 364 -4.29 9.69 5.96
N GLN A 365 -4.91 9.88 7.13
CA GLN A 365 -5.70 8.85 7.82
C GLN A 365 -7.17 9.26 7.92
N GLY A 366 -8.08 8.36 7.52
CA GLY A 366 -9.52 8.57 7.51
C GLY A 366 -10.30 7.50 8.27
N ILE A 367 -11.60 7.74 8.43
CA ILE A 367 -12.54 6.81 9.09
C ILE A 367 -13.50 6.27 8.03
N PHE A 368 -13.73 4.95 8.02
CA PHE A 368 -14.76 4.31 7.19
C PHE A 368 -15.98 3.90 8.05
N PRO A 369 -17.00 4.78 8.20
CA PRO A 369 -18.13 4.57 9.07
C PRO A 369 -19.16 3.58 8.51
N PHE A 370 -19.60 2.72 9.41
CA PHE A 370 -20.82 1.92 9.29
C PHE A 370 -21.94 2.56 10.14
N THR A 371 -23.13 1.99 10.12
CA THR A 371 -24.27 2.35 10.97
C THR A 371 -25.05 1.11 11.37
N LEU A 372 -25.47 1.03 12.64
CA LEU A 372 -26.37 0.00 13.14
C LEU A 372 -27.82 0.50 13.01
N GLU A 373 -28.49 0.16 11.90
CA GLU A 373 -29.90 0.50 11.67
C GLU A 373 -30.83 -0.60 12.20
N ILE A 374 -32.03 -0.20 12.65
CA ILE A 374 -33.11 -1.10 13.08
C ILE A 374 -34.24 -0.99 12.05
N PHE A 375 -34.72 -2.13 11.55
CA PHE A 375 -35.66 -2.24 10.44
C PHE A 375 -37.05 -2.70 10.92
N LYS A 376 -38.08 -2.29 10.18
CA LYS A 376 -39.49 -2.60 10.50
C LYS A 376 -39.85 -4.06 10.24
N ASP A 377 -39.13 -4.71 9.33
CA ASP A 377 -39.44 -6.03 8.81
C ASP A 377 -38.19 -6.77 8.30
N LYS A 378 -38.43 -7.99 7.82
CA LYS A 378 -37.44 -8.96 7.31
C LYS A 378 -36.88 -8.65 5.91
N ASP A 379 -37.37 -7.60 5.24
CA ASP A 379 -36.95 -7.27 3.87
C ASP A 379 -35.89 -6.15 3.87
N PHE A 380 -35.66 -5.50 5.02
CA PHE A 380 -34.58 -4.55 5.29
C PHE A 380 -34.57 -3.28 4.40
N ASP A 381 -35.70 -2.96 3.77
CA ASP A 381 -35.86 -1.74 2.96
C ASP A 381 -36.19 -0.48 3.81
N GLU A 382 -36.96 -0.62 4.91
CA GLU A 382 -37.39 0.52 5.75
C GLU A 382 -36.85 0.48 7.19
N PRO A 383 -35.83 1.28 7.52
CA PRO A 383 -35.39 1.52 8.89
C PRO A 383 -36.35 2.43 9.69
N TYR A 384 -36.37 2.28 11.01
CA TYR A 384 -37.06 3.20 11.91
C TYR A 384 -36.37 4.56 11.91
N ARG A 385 -37.00 5.59 11.32
CA ARG A 385 -36.47 6.95 11.27
C ARG A 385 -37.39 7.96 11.97
N GLY A 386 -36.87 8.62 13.01
CA GLY A 386 -37.54 9.71 13.71
C GLY A 386 -38.41 9.32 14.91
N ALA A 387 -38.50 8.04 15.28
CA ALA A 387 -39.15 7.57 16.50
C ALA A 387 -38.48 6.29 17.01
N LEU A 388 -38.41 6.12 18.32
CA LEU A 388 -37.87 4.91 18.95
C LEU A 388 -38.82 3.71 18.72
N PRO A 389 -38.30 2.51 18.37
CA PRO A 389 -39.14 1.33 18.21
C PRO A 389 -39.69 0.87 19.56
N THR A 390 -41.01 0.73 19.64
CA THR A 390 -41.70 0.02 20.72
C THR A 390 -42.21 -1.30 20.15
N LEU A 391 -41.80 -2.42 20.74
CA LEU A 391 -42.08 -3.78 20.24
C LEU A 391 -42.64 -4.66 21.37
N LYS A 392 -43.52 -5.61 21.02
CA LYS A 392 -44.04 -6.62 21.95
C LYS A 392 -43.11 -7.83 22.03
N LEU A 393 -43.15 -8.58 23.14
CA LEU A 393 -42.36 -9.80 23.37
C LEU A 393 -42.68 -10.98 22.41
N ARG A 394 -43.64 -10.83 21.49
CA ARG A 394 -43.94 -11.81 20.42
C ARG A 394 -43.41 -11.36 19.05
N ASP A 395 -42.92 -10.13 18.94
CA ASP A 395 -42.44 -9.56 17.69
C ASP A 395 -41.00 -10.04 17.39
N SER A 396 -40.51 -9.68 16.21
CA SER A 396 -39.11 -9.85 15.83
C SER A 396 -38.45 -8.50 15.67
N LEU A 397 -37.27 -8.35 16.25
CA LEU A 397 -36.36 -7.23 16.01
C LEU A 397 -35.52 -7.56 14.78
N TYR A 398 -35.54 -6.67 13.79
CA TYR A 398 -34.69 -6.73 12.61
C TYR A 398 -33.64 -5.63 12.72
N PHE A 399 -32.36 -5.97 12.57
CA PHE A 399 -31.27 -5.00 12.63
C PHE A 399 -30.19 -5.32 11.58
N GLY A 400 -29.50 -4.29 11.12
CA GLY A 400 -28.46 -4.39 10.10
C GLY A 400 -27.26 -3.52 10.42
N ILE A 401 -26.06 -4.02 10.10
CA ILE A 401 -24.86 -3.20 10.03
C ILE A 401 -24.72 -2.79 8.56
N GLU A 402 -24.95 -1.51 8.27
CA GLU A 402 -24.87 -0.92 6.94
C GLU A 402 -23.59 -0.08 6.79
N PRO A 403 -22.87 -0.12 5.66
CA PRO A 403 -21.82 0.85 5.36
C PRO A 403 -22.44 2.18 4.92
N LEU A 404 -21.86 3.34 5.30
CA LEU A 404 -22.29 4.61 4.68
C LEU A 404 -21.92 4.70 3.18
N VAL A 405 -20.98 3.86 2.73
CA VAL A 405 -20.53 3.77 1.34
C VAL A 405 -20.25 2.30 0.99
N HIS A 406 -21.05 1.71 0.10
CA HIS A 406 -20.72 0.41 -0.49
C HIS A 406 -19.37 0.49 -1.25
N VAL A 407 -18.44 -0.45 -1.00
CA VAL A 407 -17.14 -0.60 -1.70
C VAL A 407 -16.98 -2.01 -2.27
N ASN A 408 -16.49 -2.12 -3.50
CA ASN A 408 -16.29 -3.40 -4.18
C ASN A 408 -14.95 -4.02 -3.75
N GLY A 409 -14.87 -5.34 -3.64
CA GLY A 409 -13.63 -6.04 -3.27
C GLY A 409 -13.34 -6.10 -1.77
N LEU A 410 -14.23 -5.56 -0.93
CA LEU A 410 -14.19 -5.68 0.53
C LEU A 410 -15.38 -6.51 1.04
N GLU A 411 -15.21 -7.17 2.18
CA GLU A 411 -16.27 -7.87 2.92
C GLU A 411 -16.14 -7.57 4.43
N THR A 412 -17.26 -7.60 5.16
CA THR A 412 -17.28 -7.52 6.63
C THR A 412 -17.48 -8.87 7.31
N LEU A 413 -16.96 -8.98 8.54
CA LEU A 413 -17.35 -9.97 9.54
C LEU A 413 -17.87 -9.24 10.78
N VAL A 414 -19.02 -9.67 11.29
CA VAL A 414 -19.52 -9.25 12.61
C VAL A 414 -18.90 -10.18 13.65
N GLU A 415 -17.85 -9.73 14.33
CA GLU A 415 -17.13 -10.57 15.29
C GLU A 415 -17.93 -10.80 16.58
N SER A 416 -18.68 -9.79 17.03
CA SER A 416 -19.64 -9.94 18.12
C SER A 416 -20.74 -8.88 18.06
N CYS A 417 -21.90 -9.24 18.60
CA CYS A 417 -22.99 -8.32 18.94
C CYS A 417 -23.62 -8.77 20.26
N PHE A 418 -23.85 -7.85 21.17
CA PHE A 418 -24.45 -8.11 22.47
C PHE A 418 -25.38 -7.00 22.90
N ALA A 419 -26.32 -7.35 23.78
CA ALA A 419 -27.28 -6.44 24.36
C ALA A 419 -26.95 -6.09 25.81
N THR A 420 -27.40 -4.92 26.26
CA THR A 420 -27.35 -4.45 27.67
C THR A 420 -28.67 -3.75 28.05
N PRO A 421 -29.03 -3.69 29.34
CA PRO A 421 -30.22 -2.98 29.81
C PRO A 421 -30.08 -1.44 29.80
N THR A 422 -28.85 -0.88 29.82
CA THR A 422 -28.62 0.56 29.58
C THR A 422 -27.71 0.79 28.37
N SER A 423 -27.53 2.06 27.95
CA SER A 423 -26.67 2.43 26.82
C SER A 423 -25.17 2.21 27.05
N LYS A 424 -24.74 1.76 28.25
CA LYS A 424 -23.33 1.54 28.58
C LYS A 424 -22.82 0.21 28.02
N ILE A 425 -21.81 0.27 27.16
CA ILE A 425 -21.17 -0.92 26.60
C ILE A 425 -20.49 -1.82 27.65
N ASP A 426 -20.01 -1.25 28.76
CA ASP A 426 -19.22 -1.96 29.80
C ASP A 426 -20.02 -2.41 31.03
N GLU A 427 -21.32 -2.62 30.87
CA GLU A 427 -22.11 -3.28 31.93
C GLU A 427 -21.71 -4.75 32.09
N ILE A 428 -21.78 -5.25 33.34
CA ILE A 428 -21.53 -6.65 33.67
C ILE A 428 -22.58 -7.57 33.01
N LEU A 429 -23.80 -7.06 32.80
CA LEU A 429 -24.92 -7.81 32.26
C LEU A 429 -25.00 -7.70 30.72
N LYS A 430 -24.11 -8.42 30.02
CA LYS A 430 -24.10 -8.52 28.55
C LYS A 430 -24.78 -9.80 28.07
N TYR A 431 -25.74 -9.69 27.14
CA TYR A 431 -26.37 -10.84 26.49
C TYR A 431 -25.89 -10.95 25.05
N TYR A 432 -25.03 -11.94 24.76
CA TYR A 432 -24.40 -12.10 23.44
C TYR A 432 -25.35 -12.77 22.45
N LEU A 433 -25.64 -12.06 21.35
CA LEU A 433 -26.35 -12.59 20.19
C LEU A 433 -25.37 -13.25 19.21
N ILE A 434 -24.18 -12.63 19.06
CA ILE A 434 -23.09 -13.06 18.19
C ILE A 434 -21.78 -12.97 19.00
N GLN A 435 -20.93 -13.98 18.92
CA GLN A 435 -19.61 -14.03 19.55
C GLN A 435 -18.63 -14.87 18.72
N ASP A 436 -17.36 -14.44 18.65
CA ASP A 436 -16.28 -15.10 17.90
C ASP A 436 -16.62 -15.37 16.40
N GLY A 437 -17.43 -14.49 15.80
CA GLY A 437 -17.97 -14.61 14.43
C GLY A 437 -19.13 -15.61 14.27
N CYS A 438 -19.62 -16.18 15.37
CA CYS A 438 -20.71 -17.16 15.42
C CYS A 438 -21.98 -16.57 16.01
N VAL A 439 -23.15 -16.99 15.52
CA VAL A 439 -24.40 -16.88 16.27
C VAL A 439 -24.25 -17.62 17.61
N SER A 440 -24.55 -16.94 18.71
CA SER A 440 -24.43 -17.45 20.09
C SER A 440 -25.78 -17.81 20.72
N ASP A 441 -26.89 -17.33 20.16
CA ASP A 441 -28.25 -17.73 20.49
C ASP A 441 -28.90 -18.29 19.21
N ASP A 442 -29.29 -19.57 19.22
CA ASP A 442 -29.89 -20.26 18.07
C ASP A 442 -31.23 -19.63 17.61
N SER A 443 -31.80 -18.68 18.37
CA SER A 443 -32.95 -17.88 17.93
C SER A 443 -32.62 -16.80 16.89
N VAL A 444 -31.35 -16.36 16.83
CA VAL A 444 -30.86 -15.32 15.92
C VAL A 444 -30.68 -15.89 14.50
N LYS A 445 -31.21 -15.20 13.50
CA LYS A 445 -31.05 -15.56 12.09
C LYS A 445 -30.30 -14.47 11.34
N GLN A 446 -29.24 -14.85 10.64
CA GLN A 446 -28.54 -13.97 9.71
C GLN A 446 -29.18 -14.06 8.32
N TYR A 447 -29.32 -12.91 7.67
CA TYR A 447 -29.81 -12.75 6.30
C TYR A 447 -28.67 -12.29 5.38
N THR A 448 -28.68 -12.75 4.14
CA THR A 448 -27.68 -12.41 3.11
C THR A 448 -28.09 -11.13 2.39
N SER A 449 -27.37 -10.03 2.62
CA SER A 449 -27.53 -8.80 1.84
C SER A 449 -26.97 -8.95 0.42
N LYS A 450 -27.32 -8.01 -0.47
CA LYS A 450 -26.73 -7.85 -1.81
C LYS A 450 -25.37 -7.14 -1.76
N ASP A 451 -25.11 -6.37 -0.71
CA ASP A 451 -23.80 -5.79 -0.42
C ASP A 451 -23.05 -6.71 0.54
N HIS A 452 -21.84 -7.14 0.19
CA HIS A 452 -21.02 -8.00 1.03
C HIS A 452 -20.54 -7.29 2.31
N LEU A 453 -20.55 -5.96 2.33
CA LEU A 453 -20.25 -5.15 3.52
C LEU A 453 -21.43 -5.04 4.50
N ALA A 454 -22.67 -5.21 4.02
CA ALA A 454 -23.87 -5.10 4.83
C ALA A 454 -24.30 -6.46 5.40
N LYS A 455 -24.53 -6.55 6.72
CA LYS A 455 -24.92 -7.81 7.38
C LYS A 455 -26.23 -7.63 8.15
N HIS A 456 -27.23 -8.43 7.82
CA HIS A 456 -28.61 -8.35 8.30
C HIS A 456 -28.94 -9.46 9.29
N PHE A 457 -29.73 -9.15 10.33
CA PHE A 457 -30.08 -10.07 11.41
C PHE A 457 -31.53 -9.91 11.88
N GLN A 458 -32.14 -11.03 12.27
CA GLN A 458 -33.40 -11.12 12.99
C GLN A 458 -33.15 -11.76 14.36
N VAL A 459 -33.76 -11.23 15.42
CA VAL A 459 -33.86 -11.88 16.74
C VAL A 459 -35.28 -11.70 17.31
N PRO A 460 -35.89 -12.70 17.98
CA PRO A 460 -37.12 -12.51 18.74
C PRO A 460 -36.95 -11.44 19.82
N VAL A 461 -37.98 -10.65 20.09
CA VAL A 461 -37.89 -9.55 21.06
C VAL A 461 -37.80 -10.09 22.50
N PHE A 462 -36.68 -9.78 23.17
CA PHE A 462 -36.38 -10.20 24.55
C PHE A 462 -36.30 -9.02 25.52
N LYS A 463 -36.19 -9.31 26.83
CA LYS A 463 -35.95 -8.31 27.88
C LYS A 463 -35.05 -8.88 28.97
N PHE A 464 -34.32 -8.01 29.67
CA PHE A 464 -33.53 -8.41 30.85
C PHE A 464 -34.43 -8.66 32.06
N VAL A 465 -34.04 -9.61 32.91
CA VAL A 465 -34.77 -9.91 34.16
C VAL A 465 -34.58 -8.77 35.16
N GLY A 466 -35.66 -8.08 35.48
CA GLY A 466 -35.71 -6.94 36.38
C GLY A 466 -37.07 -6.26 36.29
N LYS A 467 -37.46 -5.46 37.28
CA LYS A 467 -38.76 -4.76 37.28
C LYS A 467 -38.75 -3.49 36.43
N ASP A 468 -37.57 -2.91 36.28
CA ASP A 468 -37.32 -1.60 35.66
C ASP A 468 -36.67 -1.70 34.28
N ASN A 469 -36.25 -2.92 33.88
CA ASN A 469 -35.60 -3.23 32.60
C ASN A 469 -36.62 -3.24 31.45
N LYS A 470 -37.09 -2.05 31.06
CA LYS A 470 -38.07 -1.83 29.97
C LYS A 470 -37.43 -1.50 28.61
N GLU A 471 -36.13 -1.28 28.60
CA GLU A 471 -35.36 -0.87 27.43
C GLU A 471 -34.21 -1.86 27.18
N VAL A 472 -33.85 -2.02 25.91
CA VAL A 472 -32.73 -2.86 25.45
C VAL A 472 -31.88 -2.03 24.49
N PHE A 473 -30.55 -2.13 24.64
CA PHE A 473 -29.56 -1.50 23.76
C PHE A 473 -28.69 -2.58 23.12
N LEU A 474 -28.37 -2.42 21.82
CA LEU A 474 -27.47 -3.29 21.06
C LEU A 474 -26.13 -2.63 20.78
N HIS A 475 -25.06 -3.40 20.96
CA HIS A 475 -23.67 -3.05 20.69
C HIS A 475 -23.07 -4.10 19.77
N CYS A 476 -22.18 -3.70 18.86
CA CYS A 476 -21.49 -4.64 17.97
C CYS A 476 -20.01 -4.31 17.81
N ARG A 477 -19.26 -5.26 17.24
CA ARG A 477 -17.87 -5.13 16.80
C ARG A 477 -17.72 -5.78 15.44
N ILE A 478 -17.09 -5.08 14.50
CA ILE A 478 -16.93 -5.54 13.12
C ILE A 478 -15.48 -5.45 12.65
N LEU A 479 -15.17 -6.33 11.71
CA LEU A 479 -13.88 -6.44 11.03
C LEU A 479 -14.12 -6.33 9.52
N VAL A 480 -13.29 -5.56 8.82
CA VAL A 480 -13.28 -5.49 7.35
C VAL A 480 -12.11 -6.33 6.82
N CYS A 481 -12.35 -7.09 5.75
CA CYS A 481 -11.36 -7.90 5.04
C CYS A 481 -11.39 -7.59 3.53
N GLY A 482 -10.32 -7.96 2.81
CA GLY A 482 -10.36 -8.07 1.35
C GLY A 482 -11.18 -9.30 0.94
N ALA A 483 -12.12 -9.14 0.00
CA ALA A 483 -13.04 -10.21 -0.42
C ALA A 483 -12.38 -11.31 -1.29
N LEU A 484 -11.09 -11.15 -1.62
CA LEU A 484 -10.27 -12.15 -2.33
C LEU A 484 -9.23 -12.82 -1.40
N ASP A 485 -9.15 -12.42 -0.13
CA ASP A 485 -8.24 -13.03 0.84
C ASP A 485 -8.90 -14.25 1.50
N GLU A 486 -8.65 -15.43 0.92
CA GLU A 486 -9.07 -16.73 1.47
C GLU A 486 -8.45 -17.04 2.84
N SER A 487 -7.34 -16.38 3.20
CA SER A 487 -6.73 -16.52 4.53
C SER A 487 -7.40 -15.63 5.58
N SER A 488 -8.23 -14.66 5.16
CA SER A 488 -8.84 -13.66 6.04
C SER A 488 -9.73 -14.27 7.12
N ARG A 489 -9.88 -13.53 8.22
CA ARG A 489 -10.86 -13.88 9.26
C ARG A 489 -12.30 -13.90 8.75
N CYS A 490 -12.63 -13.12 7.71
CA CYS A 490 -13.95 -13.12 7.07
C CYS A 490 -14.19 -14.44 6.32
N ALA A 491 -13.23 -14.88 5.49
CA ALA A 491 -13.30 -16.17 4.79
C ALA A 491 -13.34 -17.38 5.74
N GLN A 492 -12.63 -17.30 6.88
CA GLN A 492 -12.69 -18.33 7.94
C GLN A 492 -14.04 -18.39 8.68
N GLY A 493 -14.80 -17.29 8.71
CA GLY A 493 -16.10 -17.21 9.36
C GLY A 493 -16.13 -17.57 10.85
N CYS A 494 -17.13 -18.38 11.23
CA CYS A 494 -17.46 -18.73 12.61
C CYS A 494 -16.49 -19.75 13.24
N ARG A 495 -15.67 -19.29 14.19
CA ARG A 495 -14.74 -20.15 14.95
C ARG A 495 -15.41 -20.76 16.19
N ARG A 496 -16.23 -21.81 16.01
CA ARG A 496 -16.76 -22.61 17.14
C ARG A 496 -15.62 -23.20 17.98
N ARG A 497 -15.56 -22.85 19.27
CA ARG A 497 -14.48 -23.24 20.18
C ARG A 497 -14.34 -24.76 20.30
N VAL A 498 -13.22 -25.29 19.81
CA VAL A 498 -12.75 -26.63 20.18
C VAL A 498 -12.43 -26.66 21.67
N ARG A 499 -12.62 -27.83 22.30
CA ARG A 499 -12.52 -28.03 23.75
C ARG A 499 -11.14 -27.60 24.28
N ARG A 500 -11.14 -26.77 25.35
CA ARG A 500 -9.95 -26.14 25.97
C ARG A 500 -8.69 -27.02 25.96
N PHE A 501 -7.63 -26.51 25.32
CA PHE A 501 -6.30 -26.57 25.93
C PHE A 501 -6.10 -25.31 26.77
N ALA A 502 -5.23 -25.36 27.79
CA ALA A 502 -4.84 -24.17 28.54
C ALA A 502 -3.72 -23.44 27.79
N ALA A 503 -3.95 -22.17 27.49
CA ALA A 503 -2.93 -21.20 27.10
C ALA A 503 -2.78 -20.17 28.24
N THR A 504 -1.62 -19.57 28.36
CA THR A 504 -1.26 -18.61 29.41
C THR A 504 -1.76 -17.20 29.11
N ASP A 505 -2.23 -16.49 30.14
CA ASP A 505 -2.68 -15.09 30.05
C ASP A 505 -1.48 -14.11 30.11
N GLU A 506 -0.67 -14.05 29.05
CA GLU A 506 0.35 -13.00 28.84
C GLU A 506 0.30 -12.50 27.38
N GLU A 507 0.73 -11.25 27.13
CA GLU A 507 0.82 -10.55 25.82
C GLU A 507 -0.50 -10.13 25.11
N GLU A 508 -1.12 -9.00 25.52
CA GLU A 508 -1.77 -8.05 24.58
C GLU A 508 -1.96 -6.61 25.17
N GLU A 509 -0.92 -6.03 25.81
CA GLU A 509 -0.90 -4.60 26.24
C GLU A 509 0.28 -3.82 25.63
N GLU A 510 0.32 -3.66 24.30
CA GLU A 510 0.95 -2.48 23.68
C GLU A 510 0.50 -2.27 22.21
N SER A 511 -0.44 -1.36 21.98
CA SER A 511 -0.62 -0.67 20.69
C SER A 511 -1.32 0.67 20.89
N GLY A 512 -1.00 1.66 20.04
CA GLY A 512 -1.31 3.08 20.29
C GLY A 512 -2.79 3.45 20.25
N HIS A 513 -3.11 4.66 20.73
CA HIS A 513 -4.46 5.21 20.87
C HIS A 513 -5.20 5.43 19.53
N VAL A 514 -5.70 4.35 18.91
CA VAL A 514 -6.81 4.45 17.96
C VAL A 514 -8.06 4.81 18.74
N ALA A 515 -8.71 5.93 18.40
CA ALA A 515 -9.95 6.34 19.06
C ALA A 515 -11.04 5.30 18.82
N ASN A 516 -11.54 4.68 19.90
CA ASN A 516 -12.66 3.74 19.84
C ASN A 516 -13.96 4.50 19.50
N HIS A 517 -14.17 4.74 18.20
CA HIS A 517 -15.47 5.13 17.66
C HIS A 517 -16.49 4.02 17.91
N ILE A 518 -17.74 4.43 18.03
CA ILE A 518 -18.74 3.77 18.88
C ILE A 518 -20.12 4.26 18.34
N LEU A 519 -21.04 3.36 17.92
CA LEU A 519 -22.46 3.49 17.46
C LEU A 519 -23.44 2.42 18.07
N THR A 520 -24.44 2.77 18.91
CA THR A 520 -25.37 1.91 19.70
C THR A 520 -26.78 1.92 19.12
N GLY A 521 -27.40 0.75 18.99
CA GLY A 521 -28.81 0.61 18.62
C GLY A 521 -29.74 0.57 19.84
N GLY A 522 -30.40 1.68 20.19
CA GLY A 522 -31.41 1.72 21.24
C GLY A 522 -31.71 3.11 21.80
N PRO A 523 -32.66 3.25 22.76
CA PRO A 523 -33.40 2.16 23.40
C PRO A 523 -34.49 1.55 22.52
N ILE A 524 -34.50 0.22 22.44
CA ILE A 524 -35.66 -0.55 21.98
C ILE A 524 -36.59 -0.69 23.18
N ARG A 525 -37.83 -0.22 23.06
CA ARG A 525 -38.82 -0.26 24.15
C ARG A 525 -39.65 -1.52 24.08
N ILE A 526 -39.77 -2.21 25.21
CA ILE A 526 -40.59 -3.41 25.33
C ILE A 526 -41.96 -3.01 25.85
N ASP A 527 -43.01 -3.31 25.08
CA ASP A 527 -44.39 -3.19 25.53
C ASP A 527 -44.81 -4.42 26.37
N PHE A 528 -45.69 -4.20 27.34
CA PHE A 528 -46.09 -5.17 28.35
C PHE A 528 -47.58 -5.49 28.34
N ASP A 529 -48.40 -4.67 27.68
CA ASP A 529 -49.83 -4.91 27.51
C ASP A 529 -50.05 -5.76 26.25
N ASP A 530 -50.89 -6.80 26.35
CA ASP A 530 -51.04 -7.87 25.33
C ASP A 530 -52.03 -7.49 24.20
#